data_AF-A0A5S4H2A9-F1
#
_entry.id   AF-A0A5S4H2A9-F1
#
_cell.length_a   1.000
_cell.length_b   1.000
_cell.length_c   1.000
_cell.angle_alpha   90.00
_cell.angle_beta   90.00
_cell.angle_gamma   90.00
#
_symmetry.space_group_name_H-M   'P 1'
#
loop_
_entity.id
_entity.type
_entity.pdbx_description
1 polymer ?
#
loop_
_entity_poly.entity_id
_entity_poly.type
_entity_poly.pdbx_seq_one_letter_code
_entity_poly.pdbx_strand_id
1 'polypeptide(L)'
;MMGRRKVRPVSTIALKVGQGADVRNHPYPQRSPVLGLIFGGTQVLVTTSANDHVTLDDVEFARSLAREAAMFAGAVERMFHGLPNGLRVAGR
;
A
#
# COMPACT_ATOMS: atom_id res chain seq x y z
N MET A 1 27.45 17.50 -19.99
CA MET A 1 27.80 16.35 -19.11
C MET A 1 26.50 15.84 -18.48
N MET A 2 25.94 14.75 -18.98
CA MET A 2 24.66 14.21 -18.49
C MET A 2 24.92 13.41 -17.21
N GLY A 3 24.47 13.90 -16.06
CA GLY A 3 24.59 13.18 -14.79
C GLY A 3 23.76 11.90 -14.81
N ARG A 4 24.41 10.73 -14.69
CA ARG A 4 23.72 9.44 -14.53
C ARG A 4 22.89 9.49 -13.25
N ARG A 5 21.56 9.45 -13.38
CA ARG A 5 20.63 9.32 -12.24
C ARG A 5 20.95 8.03 -11.51
N LYS A 6 21.56 8.13 -10.32
CA LYS A 6 21.89 6.99 -9.47
C LYS A 6 20.59 6.40 -8.93
N VAL A 7 20.08 5.36 -9.58
CA VAL A 7 18.92 4.61 -9.09
C VAL A 7 19.33 3.98 -7.76
N ARG A 8 18.64 4.34 -6.69
CA ARG A 8 18.87 3.71 -5.39
C ARG A 8 18.34 2.27 -5.47
N PRO A 9 19.08 1.27 -4.99
CA PRO A 9 18.61 -0.10 -4.98
C PRO A 9 17.31 -0.22 -4.18
N VAL A 10 16.34 -0.94 -4.72
CA VAL A 10 15.08 -1.27 -4.05
C VAL A 10 15.33 -2.48 -3.15
N SER A 11 15.06 -2.34 -1.86
CA SER A 11 15.03 -3.48 -0.93
C SER A 11 13.59 -3.95 -0.77
N THR A 12 13.34 -5.22 -1.01
CA THR A 12 12.00 -5.82 -0.90
C THR A 12 11.87 -6.55 0.43
N ILE A 13 10.85 -6.19 1.21
CA ILE A 13 10.44 -6.93 2.40
C ILE A 13 9.14 -7.64 2.07
N ALA A 14 9.11 -8.97 2.20
CA ALA A 14 7.91 -9.77 1.98
C ALA A 14 7.32 -10.18 3.33
N LEU A 15 6.13 -9.66 3.65
CA LEU A 15 5.36 -10.01 4.84
C LEU A 15 4.16 -10.85 4.41
N LYS A 16 3.95 -12.01 5.07
CA LYS A 16 2.82 -12.89 4.77
C LYS A 16 1.67 -12.59 5.72
N VAL A 17 0.47 -12.47 5.16
CA VAL A 17 -0.78 -12.42 5.92
C VAL A 17 -1.02 -13.79 6.55
N GLY A 18 -1.37 -13.80 7.84
CA GLY A 18 -1.63 -15.00 8.63
C GLY A 18 -2.56 -14.67 9.81
N GLN A 19 -2.64 -15.57 10.78
CA GLN A 19 -3.42 -15.32 12.00
C GLN A 19 -2.93 -14.05 12.70
N GLY A 20 -3.85 -13.15 13.04
CA GLY A 20 -3.53 -11.86 13.67
C GLY A 20 -3.01 -10.78 12.73
N ALA A 21 -3.12 -10.97 11.41
CA ALA A 21 -2.91 -9.86 10.47
C ALA A 21 -4.09 -8.88 10.52
N ASP A 22 -3.79 -7.58 10.50
CA ASP A 22 -4.79 -6.53 10.64
C ASP A 22 -4.33 -5.25 9.92
N VAL A 23 -5.28 -4.40 9.52
CA VAL A 23 -5.04 -3.10 8.88
C VAL A 23 -5.87 -2.04 9.57
N ARG A 24 -5.23 -0.99 10.07
CA ARG A 24 -5.90 0.07 10.85
C ARG A 24 -5.50 1.45 10.37
N ASN A 25 -6.50 2.27 10.04
CA ASN A 25 -6.30 3.70 9.92
C ASN A 25 -6.47 4.35 11.30
N HIS A 26 -5.45 5.07 11.75
CA HIS A 26 -5.48 5.86 12.97
C HIS A 26 -5.66 7.34 12.60
N PRO A 27 -6.90 7.84 12.52
CA PRO A 27 -7.15 9.26 12.30
C PRO A 27 -6.83 10.04 13.58
N TYR A 28 -6.12 11.14 13.44
CA TYR A 28 -5.85 12.08 14.52
C TYR A 28 -6.44 13.45 14.18
N PRO A 29 -7.15 14.13 15.10
CA PRO A 29 -7.75 15.44 14.81
C PRO A 29 -6.75 16.55 14.50
N GLN A 30 -5.52 16.44 14.99
CA GLN A 30 -4.50 17.50 14.96
C GLN A 30 -3.15 17.02 14.40
N ARG A 31 -3.09 15.83 13.81
CA ARG A 31 -1.86 15.22 13.29
C ARG A 31 -2.13 14.49 11.98
N SER A 32 -1.08 14.24 11.21
CA SER A 32 -1.20 13.40 10.01
C SER A 32 -1.74 12.02 10.37
N PRO A 33 -2.65 11.45 9.55
CA PRO A 33 -3.15 10.10 9.78
C PRO A 33 -2.02 9.08 9.62
N VAL A 34 -2.13 7.97 10.36
CA VAL A 34 -1.20 6.84 10.26
C VAL A 34 -1.96 5.59 9.84
N LEU A 35 -1.51 4.92 8.78
CA LEU A 35 -1.99 3.61 8.40
C LEU A 35 -1.06 2.54 8.95
N GLY A 36 -1.57 1.67 9.82
CA GLY A 36 -0.87 0.51 10.35
C GLY A 36 -1.21 -0.76 9.59
N LEU A 37 -0.18 -1.50 9.16
CA LEU A 37 -0.28 -2.86 8.64
C LEU A 37 0.38 -3.81 9.63
N ILE A 38 -0.40 -4.70 10.22
CA ILE A 38 0.04 -5.60 11.29
C ILE A 38 0.11 -7.02 10.71
N PHE A 39 1.23 -7.69 10.94
CA PHE A 39 1.53 -9.04 10.48
C PHE A 39 2.04 -9.88 11.66
N GLY A 40 1.13 -10.26 12.57
CA GLY A 40 1.49 -10.94 13.81
C GLY A 40 2.40 -10.06 14.67
N GLY A 41 3.67 -10.46 14.84
CA GLY A 41 4.66 -9.72 15.64
C GLY A 41 5.30 -8.50 14.96
N THR A 42 5.01 -8.25 13.68
CA THR A 42 5.60 -7.15 12.91
C THR A 42 4.56 -6.09 12.56
N GLN A 43 4.87 -4.81 12.77
CA GLN A 43 4.01 -3.69 12.38
C GLN A 43 4.75 -2.76 11.40
N VAL A 44 4.09 -2.42 10.30
CA VAL A 44 4.52 -1.40 9.34
C VAL A 44 3.62 -0.19 9.47
N LEU A 45 4.21 1.00 9.61
CA LEU A 45 3.48 2.26 9.64
C LEU A 45 3.72 3.02 8.33
N VAL A 46 2.64 3.49 7.72
CA VAL A 46 2.68 4.40 6.57
C VAL A 46 2.23 5.76 7.06
N THR A 47 3.12 6.75 6.90
CA THR A 47 2.94 8.13 7.36
C THR A 47 3.22 9.10 6.22
N THR A 48 2.82 10.36 6.38
CA THR A 48 3.17 11.42 5.42
C THR A 48 4.67 11.71 5.44
N SER A 49 5.15 12.23 4.31
CA SER A 49 6.56 12.58 4.11
C SER A 49 7.03 13.75 5.00
N ALA A 50 6.11 14.65 5.37
CA ALA A 50 6.34 15.73 6.33
C ALA A 50 5.57 15.48 7.63
N ASN A 51 6.23 15.78 8.76
CA ASN A 51 5.63 15.67 10.09
C ASN A 51 4.49 16.68 10.25
N ASP A 52 3.29 16.19 10.56
CA ASP A 52 2.07 16.97 10.80
C ASP A 52 1.68 17.95 9.68
N HIS A 53 2.23 17.74 8.47
CA HIS A 53 1.89 18.51 7.28
C HIS A 53 1.65 17.56 6.11
N VAL A 54 0.42 17.54 5.62
CA VAL A 54 0.04 16.72 4.45
C VAL A 54 0.30 17.53 3.18
N THR A 55 1.11 16.99 2.28
CA THR A 55 1.41 17.59 0.97
C THR A 55 0.49 17.05 -0.13
N LEU A 56 0.51 17.67 -1.31
CA LEU A 56 -0.23 17.15 -2.48
C LEU A 56 0.25 15.74 -2.87
N ASP A 57 1.56 15.51 -2.85
CA ASP A 57 2.16 14.21 -3.15
C ASP A 57 1.68 13.12 -2.18
N ASP A 58 1.53 13.46 -0.89
CA ASP A 58 0.97 12.53 0.10
C ASP A 58 -0.50 12.17 -0.22
N VAL A 59 -1.30 13.14 -0.68
CA VAL A 59 -2.70 12.93 -1.08
C VAL A 59 -2.80 12.05 -2.33
N GLU A 60 -1.96 12.32 -3.34
CA GLU A 60 -1.91 11.53 -4.56
C GLU A 60 -1.47 10.10 -4.27
N PHE A 61 -0.44 9.93 -3.44
CA PHE A 61 -0.02 8.63 -2.95
C PHE A 61 -1.16 7.90 -2.22
N ALA A 62 -1.86 8.56 -1.28
CA ALA A 62 -2.94 7.94 -0.51
C ALA A 62 -4.11 7.48 -1.42
N ARG A 63 -4.46 8.27 -2.44
CA ARG A 63 -5.47 7.89 -3.44
C ARG A 63 -5.03 6.69 -4.28
N SER A 64 -3.77 6.69 -4.72
CA SER A 64 -3.21 5.57 -5.48
C SER A 64 -3.18 4.29 -4.63
N LEU A 65 -2.73 4.40 -3.38
CA LEU A 65 -2.72 3.31 -2.40
C LEU A 65 -4.12 2.71 -2.21
N ALA A 66 -5.14 3.55 -1.99
CA ALA A 66 -6.51 3.09 -1.82
C ALA A 66 -7.02 2.32 -3.06
N ARG A 67 -6.73 2.84 -4.26
CA ARG A 67 -7.10 2.20 -5.53
C ARG A 67 -6.43 0.84 -5.70
N GLU A 68 -5.12 0.76 -5.51
CA GLU A 68 -4.35 -0.48 -5.66
C GLU A 68 -4.74 -1.51 -4.59
N ALA A 69 -4.98 -1.09 -3.34
CA ALA A 69 -5.43 -1.97 -2.27
C ALA A 69 -6.82 -2.56 -2.57
N ALA A 70 -7.74 -1.78 -3.12
CA ALA A 70 -9.05 -2.29 -3.54
C ALA A 70 -8.94 -3.32 -4.67
N MET A 71 -8.07 -3.06 -5.66
CA MET A 71 -7.81 -4.03 -6.74
C MET A 71 -7.16 -5.32 -6.21
N PHE A 72 -6.22 -5.20 -5.26
CA PHE A 72 -5.61 -6.34 -4.59
C PHE A 72 -6.66 -7.16 -3.83
N ALA A 73 -7.53 -6.52 -3.06
CA ALA A 73 -8.60 -7.20 -2.32
C ALA A 73 -9.50 -8.00 -3.27
N GLY A 74 -9.95 -7.38 -4.37
CA GLY A 74 -10.75 -8.08 -5.39
C GLY A 74 -10.02 -9.25 -6.06
N ALA A 75 -8.71 -9.15 -6.28
CA ALA A 75 -7.91 -10.27 -6.80
C ALA A 75 -7.80 -11.42 -5.77
N VAL A 76 -7.59 -11.11 -4.49
CA VAL A 76 -7.55 -12.14 -3.42
C VAL A 76 -8.90 -12.85 -3.30
N GLU A 77 -10.01 -12.10 -3.31
CA GLU A 77 -11.36 -12.66 -3.27
C GLU A 77 -11.63 -13.59 -4.47
N ARG A 78 -11.23 -13.17 -5.67
CA ARG A 78 -11.35 -14.02 -6.88
C ARG A 78 -10.58 -15.32 -6.72
N MET A 79 -9.32 -15.27 -6.30
CA MET A 79 -8.53 -16.49 -6.06
C MET A 79 -9.15 -17.37 -5.01
N PHE A 80 -9.67 -16.79 -3.92
CA PHE A 80 -10.35 -17.51 -2.86
C PHE A 80 -11.57 -18.29 -3.40
N HIS A 81 -12.28 -17.71 -4.38
CA HIS A 81 -13.37 -18.36 -5.08
C HIS A 81 -12.94 -19.23 -6.29
N GLY A 82 -11.64 -19.48 -6.47
CA GLY A 82 -11.12 -20.32 -7.56
C GLY A 82 -11.18 -19.67 -8.95
N LEU A 83 -11.41 -18.35 -9.03
CA LEU A 83 -11.45 -17.62 -10.29
C LEU A 83 -10.04 -17.16 -10.72
N PRO A 84 -9.75 -17.04 -12.02
CA PRO A 84 -8.48 -16.51 -12.50
C PRO A 84 -8.24 -15.09 -12.01
N ASN A 85 -6.99 -14.77 -11.68
CA ASN A 85 -6.58 -13.38 -11.45
C ASN A 85 -6.32 -12.67 -12.76
N GLY A 86 -7.19 -11.72 -13.10
CA GLY A 86 -7.00 -10.83 -14.23
C GLY A 86 -8.21 -9.92 -14.44
N LEU A 87 -7.94 -8.64 -14.68
CA LEU A 87 -8.74 -7.90 -15.66
C LEU A 87 -8.64 -8.74 -16.94
N ARG A 88 -9.77 -9.20 -17.50
CA ARG A 88 -9.76 -9.82 -18.82
C ARG A 88 -8.92 -8.92 -19.72
N VAL A 89 -7.75 -9.40 -20.19
CA VAL A 89 -7.10 -8.79 -21.34
C VAL A 89 -8.18 -8.80 -22.40
N ALA A 90 -8.56 -7.62 -22.88
CA ALA A 90 -9.56 -7.47 -23.93
C ALA A 90 -9.09 -8.35 -25.11
N GLY A 91 -9.71 -9.53 -25.23
CA GLY A 91 -9.55 -10.38 -26.40
C GLY A 91 -10.19 -9.64 -27.56
N ARG A 92 -9.35 -9.20 -28.47
CA ARG A 92 -9.74 -8.73 -29.80
C ARG A 92 -9.65 -9.89 -30.77
#